data_AF-A0A962VWJ6-F1
#
_entry.id   AF-A0A962VWJ6-F1
#
_cell.length_a   1.000
_cell.length_b   1.000
_cell.length_c   1.000
_cell.angle_alpha   90.00
_cell.angle_beta   90.00
_cell.angle_gamma   90.00
#
_symmetry.space_group_name_H-M   'P 1'
#
loop_
_entity.id
_entity.type
_entity.pdbx_description
1 polymer ?
#
loop_
_entity_poly.entity_id
_entity_poly.type
_entity_poly.pdbx_seq_one_letter_code
_entity_poly.pdbx_strand_id
1 'polypeptide(L)' 'FQRLQGYWRFEPLRADACKVSLDMEFEFSNALLRKLIEPVFKQITSSLVDAFCKRAVDLYGKR' A
#
# COMPACT_ATOMS: atom_id res chain seq x y z
N PHE A 1 16.08 6.18 3.58
CA PHE A 1 15.13 5.76 4.62
C PHE A 1 15.95 5.26 5.80
N GLN A 2 15.59 5.67 7.01
CA GLN A 2 16.14 5.12 8.25
C GLN A 2 15.33 3.89 8.70
N ARG A 3 14.02 3.92 8.43
CA ARG A 3 13.10 2.80 8.63
C ARG A 3 12.05 2.83 7.55
N LEU A 4 11.67 1.68 7.05
CA LEU A 4 10.51 1.50 6.19
C LEU A 4 10.01 0.09 6.44
N GLN A 5 8.89 -0.01 7.13
CA GLN A 5 8.22 -1.27 7.40
C GLN A 5 6.77 -1.14 6.98
N GLY A 6 6.19 -2.27 6.59
CA GLY A 6 4.79 -2.32 6.26
C GLY A 6 4.29 -3.74 6.30
N TYR A 7 3.00 -3.88 6.45
CA TYR A 7 2.35 -5.17 6.44
C TYR A 7 1.03 -5.07 5.68
N TRP A 8 0.72 -6.17 5.01
CA TRP A 8 -0.54 -6.34 4.32
C TRP A 8 -1.54 -6.96 5.28
N ARG A 9 -2.76 -6.42 5.28
CA ARG A 9 -3.91 -7.00 5.97
C ARG A 9 -4.95 -7.44 4.96
N PHE A 10 -5.45 -8.65 5.18
CA PHE A 10 -6.52 -9.25 4.41
C PHE A 10 -7.67 -9.55 5.36
N GLU A 11 -8.70 -8.71 5.30
CA GLU A 11 -9.88 -8.85 6.16
C GLU A 11 -11.00 -9.52 5.33
N PRO A 12 -11.48 -10.71 5.70
CA PRO A 12 -12.56 -11.37 4.97
C PRO A 12 -13.84 -10.53 5.05
N LEU A 13 -14.50 -10.33 3.91
CA LEU A 13 -15.80 -9.65 3.80
C LEU A 13 -16.94 -10.63 3.47
N ARG A 14 -16.65 -11.62 2.61
CA ARG A 14 -17.53 -12.74 2.24
C ARG A 14 -16.67 -13.93 1.79
N ALA A 15 -17.28 -15.07 1.50
CA ALA A 15 -16.58 -16.31 1.13
C ALA A 15 -15.59 -16.13 -0.05
N ASP A 16 -15.90 -15.21 -0.96
CA ASP A 16 -15.12 -14.91 -2.16
C ASP A 16 -14.78 -13.40 -2.25
N ALA A 17 -14.75 -12.66 -1.13
CA ALA A 17 -14.19 -11.31 -1.12
C ALA A 17 -13.49 -10.96 0.19
N CYS A 18 -12.41 -10.19 0.08
CA CYS A 18 -11.69 -9.63 1.20
C CYS A 18 -11.41 -8.15 0.94
N LYS A 19 -11.23 -7.39 2.02
CA LYS A 19 -10.65 -6.06 2.00
C LYS A 19 -9.15 -6.20 2.15
N VAL A 20 -8.42 -5.57 1.24
CA VAL A 20 -6.95 -5.50 1.28
C VAL A 20 -6.57 -4.13 1.81
N SER A 21 -5.71 -4.09 2.82
CA SER A 21 -5.13 -2.86 3.36
C SER A 21 -3.62 -2.98 3.43
N LEU A 22 -2.93 -1.87 3.18
CA LEU A 22 -1.48 -1.76 3.34
C LEU A 22 -1.19 -0.71 4.41
N ASP A 23 -0.64 -1.15 5.53
CA ASP A 23 -0.14 -0.28 6.58
C ASP A 23 1.36 -0.10 6.39
N MET A 24 1.84 1.14 6.42
CA MET A 24 3.25 1.46 6.30
C MET A 24 3.68 2.45 7.36
N GLU A 25 4.82 2.18 7.95
CA GLU A 25 5.53 3.06 8.85
C GLU A 25 6.92 3.31 8.27
N PHE A 26 7.31 4.58 8.22
CA PHE A 26 8.57 4.98 7.64
C PHE A 26 9.18 6.12 8.42
N GLU A 27 10.50 6.11 8.46
CA GLU A 27 11.33 7.11 9.08
C GLU A 27 12.33 7.60 8.03
N PHE A 28 12.25 8.88 7.69
CA PHE A 28 13.20 9.49 6.77
C PHE A 28 14.39 10.04 7.55
N SER A 29 15.60 9.65 7.14
CA SER A 29 16.84 10.18 7.70
C SER A 29 17.10 11.64 7.36
N ASN A 30 16.38 12.19 6.37
CA ASN A 30 16.51 13.57 5.92
C ASN A 30 15.16 14.29 5.99
N ALA A 31 15.09 15.35 6.81
CA ALA A 31 13.89 16.16 7.01
C ALA A 31 13.41 16.86 5.73
N LEU A 32 14.30 17.20 4.79
CA LEU A 32 13.93 17.75 3.49
C LEU A 32 13.19 16.70 2.64
N LEU A 33 13.68 15.46 2.63
CA LEU A 33 13.05 14.36 1.89
C LEU A 33 11.66 14.06 2.46
N ARG A 34 11.50 14.11 3.79
CA ARG A 34 10.20 14.00 4.45
C ARG A 34 9.21 15.05 3.93
N LYS A 35 9.60 16.33 3.93
CA LYS A 35 8.73 17.44 3.49
C LYS A 35 8.33 17.36 2.02
N LEU A 36 9.20 16.83 1.16
CA LEU A 36 8.91 16.65 -0.27
C LEU A 36 7.92 15.52 -0.53
N ILE A 37 8.03 14.42 0.23
CA ILE A 37 7.23 13.22 0.00
C ILE A 37 5.89 13.28 0.75
N GLU A 38 5.81 13.97 1.89
CA GLU A 38 4.61 14.08 2.72
C GLU A 38 3.33 14.45 1.94
N PRO A 39 3.33 15.42 0.98
CA PRO A 39 2.15 15.75 0.19
C PRO A 39 1.70 14.64 -0.77
N VAL A 40 2.63 13.83 -1.28
CA VAL A 40 2.36 12.77 -2.28
C VAL A 40 2.25 11.38 -1.65
N PHE A 41 2.49 11.25 -0.35
CA PHE A 41 2.57 9.96 0.31
C PHE A 41 1.27 9.15 0.18
N LYS A 42 0.11 9.81 0.31
CA LYS A 42 -1.21 9.18 0.11
C LYS A 42 -1.37 8.62 -1.30
N GLN A 43 -0.82 9.29 -2.31
CA GLN A 43 -0.89 8.81 -3.69
C GLN A 43 0.01 7.59 -3.91
N ILE A 44 1.17 7.55 -3.24
CA ILE A 44 2.06 6.38 -3.25
C ILE A 44 1.37 5.18 -2.60
N THR A 45 0.72 5.35 -1.44
CA THR A 45 0.05 4.23 -0.78
C THR A 45 -1.13 3.70 -1.60
N SER A 46 -1.93 4.60 -2.19
CA SER A 46 -3.00 4.20 -3.11
C SER A 46 -2.47 3.43 -4.32
N SER A 47 -1.39 3.90 -4.95
CA SER A 47 -0.85 3.23 -6.14
C SER A 47 -0.32 1.82 -5.85
N LEU A 48 0.20 1.57 -4.64
CA LEU A 48 0.62 0.24 -4.20
C LEU A 48 -0.58 -0.72 -4.05
N VAL A 49 -1.70 -0.25 -3.47
CA VAL A 49 -2.93 -1.04 -3.36
C VAL A 49 -3.51 -1.31 -4.75
N ASP A 50 -3.55 -0.29 -5.62
CA ASP A 50 -4.04 -0.43 -7.00
C ASP A 50 -3.20 -1.44 -7.80
N ALA A 51 -1.88 -1.36 -7.70
CA ALA A 51 -0.96 -2.29 -8.35
C ALA A 51 -1.15 -3.73 -7.84
N PHE A 52 -1.36 -3.90 -6.52
CA PHE A 52 -1.66 -5.20 -5.93
C PHE A 52 -2.97 -5.78 -6.49
N CYS A 53 -4.05 -4.99 -6.49
CA CYS A 53 -5.35 -5.39 -7.03
C CYS A 53 -5.26 -5.73 -8.53
N LYS A 54 -4.54 -4.91 -9.31
CA LYS A 54 -4.29 -5.18 -10.73
C LYS A 54 -3.58 -6.52 -10.92
N ARG A 55 -2.53 -6.79 -10.14
CA ARG A 55 -1.80 -8.05 -10.23
C ARG A 55 -2.68 -9.25 -9.88
N ALA A 56 -3.57 -9.11 -8.89
CA ALA A 56 -4.54 -10.15 -8.57
C ALA A 56 -5.47 -10.45 -9.76
N VAL A 57 -5.95 -9.42 -10.46
CA VAL A 57 -6.75 -9.59 -11.68
C VAL A 57 -5.96 -10.26 -12.79
N ASP A 58 -4.69 -9.89 -12.99
CA ASP A 58 -3.84 -10.48 -14.03
C ASP A 58 -3.59 -11.99 -13.80
N LEU A 59 -3.52 -12.42 -12.54
CA LEU A 59 -3.25 -13.81 -12.17
C LEU A 59 -4.51 -14.67 -12.05
N TYR A 60 -5.60 -14.11 -11.52
CA TYR A 60 -6.80 -14.86 -11.14
C TYR A 60 -8.03 -14.49 -11.96
N GLY A 61 -7.91 -13.53 -12.88
CA GLY A 61 -9.03 -13.02 -13.67
C GLY A 61 -9.82 -11.91 -12.97
N LYS A 62 -10.71 -11.27 -13.72
CA LYS A 62 -11.68 -10.33 -13.15
C LYS A 62 -12.74 -11.12 -12.39
N ARG A 63 -13.08 -10.67 -11.18
CA ARG A 63 -14.29 -11.10 -10.47
C ARG A 63 -15.54 -10.56 -11.16
#